data_AF-A0A7J2YKY1-F1
#
_entry.id   AF-A0A7J2YKY1-F1
#
_cell.length_a   1.000
_cell.length_b   1.000
_cell.length_c   1.000
_cell.angle_alpha   90.00
_cell.angle_beta   90.00
_cell.angle_gamma   90.00
#
_symmetry.space_group_name_H-M   'P 1'
#
loop_
_entity.id
_entity.type
_entity.pdbx_description
1 polymer ?
#
loop_
_entity_poly.entity_id
_entity_poly.type
_entity_poly.pdbx_seq_one_letter_code
_entity_poly.pdbx_strand_id
1 'polypeptide(L)'
;MAGISAEHVWVDTPYVPPLPLSDSQEVTFYEESAEGIREVSVESFLLKSVSEVYNIIRVYTENEYRERVYKAAKEYFETFPRATRISF
;
A
#
# COMPACT_ATOMS: atom_id res chain seq x y z
N MET A 1 9.81 4.04 23.48
CA MET A 1 11.13 4.12 22.81
C MET A 1 11.87 2.79 22.95
N ALA A 2 12.53 2.30 21.89
CA ALA A 2 13.17 0.98 21.88
C ALA A 2 14.43 0.85 22.75
N GLY A 3 15.05 1.96 23.19
CA GLY A 3 16.24 1.97 24.07
C GLY A 3 17.51 1.46 23.40
N ILE A 4 17.60 1.61 22.07
CA ILE A 4 18.75 1.21 21.24
C ILE A 4 19.30 2.44 20.52
N SER A 5 20.58 2.39 20.15
CA SER A 5 21.18 3.44 19.34
C SER A 5 20.52 3.51 17.96
N ALA A 6 20.43 4.72 17.40
CA ALA A 6 19.80 4.94 16.10
C ALA A 6 20.58 4.28 14.94
N GLU A 7 21.87 4.00 15.13
CA GLU A 7 22.72 3.32 14.14
C GLU A 7 22.32 1.86 13.88
N HIS A 8 21.52 1.27 14.78
CA HIS A 8 20.97 -0.09 14.68
C HIS A 8 19.56 -0.13 14.07
N VAL A 9 19.05 1.01 13.59
CA VAL A 9 17.71 1.13 13.03
C VAL A 9 17.77 1.81 11.67
N TRP A 10 17.20 1.17 10.67
CA TRP A 10 17.05 1.74 9.33
C TRP A 10 15.58 1.83 8.96
N VAL A 11 15.15 2.97 8.43
CA VAL A 11 13.78 3.18 7.97
C VAL A 11 13.82 3.46 6.47
N ASP A 12 13.00 2.71 5.73
CA ASP A 12 12.81 2.87 4.29
C ASP A 12 11.33 3.11 3.99
N THR A 13 11.06 3.99 3.03
CA THR A 13 9.71 4.32 2.57
C THR A 13 9.64 4.12 1.06
N PRO A 14 9.53 2.86 0.59
CA PRO A 14 9.55 2.59 -0.84
C PRO A 14 8.29 3.18 -1.48
N TYR A 15 8.49 3.92 -2.56
CA TYR A 15 7.39 4.34 -3.42
C TYR A 15 6.95 3.16 -4.29
N VAL A 16 5.73 2.69 -4.06
CA VAL A 16 5.09 1.69 -4.92
C VAL A 16 4.05 2.41 -5.76
N PRO A 17 4.25 2.54 -7.09
CA PRO A 17 3.28 3.20 -7.93
C PRO A 17 1.97 2.39 -7.93
N PRO A 18 0.81 3.07 -7.98
CA PRO A 18 -0.46 2.40 -8.16
C PRO A 18 -0.46 1.71 -9.54
N LEU A 19 -0.98 0.49 -9.59
CA LEU A 19 -1.11 -0.25 -10.85
C LEU A 19 -2.59 -0.57 -11.07
N PRO A 20 -3.14 -0.38 -12.27
CA PRO A 20 -2.52 0.31 -13.41
C PRO A 20 -2.29 1.80 -13.12
N LEU A 21 -1.37 2.42 -13.88
CA LEU A 21 -1.18 3.87 -13.93
C LEU A 21 -2.36 4.53 -14.65
N SER A 22 -3.55 4.41 -14.08
CA SER A 22 -4.80 4.96 -14.60
C SER A 22 -5.56 5.56 -13.44
N ASP A 23 -5.98 6.80 -13.60
CA ASP A 23 -6.88 7.48 -12.67
C ASP A 23 -8.32 6.95 -12.78
N SER A 24 -8.60 6.15 -13.81
CA SER A 24 -9.90 5.48 -14.00
C SER A 24 -9.94 4.15 -13.28
N GLN A 25 -10.98 3.98 -12.45
CA GLN A 25 -11.38 2.72 -11.84
C GLN A 25 -12.36 1.94 -12.73
N GLU A 26 -12.65 2.43 -13.94
CA GLU A 26 -13.58 1.82 -14.87
C GLU A 26 -12.86 1.02 -15.96
N VAL A 27 -13.46 -0.09 -16.34
CA VAL A 27 -13.06 -0.91 -17.49
C VAL A 27 -14.15 -0.85 -18.53
N THR A 28 -13.77 -0.50 -19.76
CA THR A 28 -14.64 -0.49 -20.92
C THR A 28 -14.76 -1.90 -21.52
N PHE A 29 -16.00 -2.34 -21.73
CA PHE A 29 -16.36 -3.54 -22.46
C PHE A 29 -17.19 -3.19 -23.69
N TYR A 30 -17.19 -4.08 -24.68
CA TYR A 30 -18.10 -4.00 -25.82
C TYR A 30 -19.08 -5.16 -25.72
N GLU A 31 -20.37 -4.83 -25.66
CA GLU A 31 -21.45 -5.80 -25.65
C GLU A 31 -22.16 -5.82 -26.99
N GLU A 32 -22.40 -7.01 -27.53
CA GLU A 32 -23.22 -7.17 -28.72
C GLU A 32 -24.70 -7.30 -28.30
N SER A 33 -25.56 -6.50 -28.92
CA SER A 33 -27.00 -6.52 -28.73
C SER A 33 -27.72 -6.61 -30.08
N ALA A 34 -29.04 -6.78 -30.07
CA ALA A 34 -29.84 -6.80 -31.29
C ALA A 34 -29.74 -5.50 -32.13
N GLU A 35 -29.31 -4.40 -31.50
CA GLU A 35 -29.12 -3.08 -32.13
C GLU A 35 -27.69 -2.85 -32.64
N GLY A 36 -26.79 -3.83 -32.44
CA GLY A 36 -25.37 -3.75 -32.76
C GLY A 36 -24.47 -3.75 -31.53
N ILE A 37 -23.19 -3.40 -31.74
CA ILE A 37 -22.16 -3.34 -30.70
C ILE A 37 -22.31 -2.04 -29.91
N ARG A 38 -22.42 -2.14 -28.59
CA ARG A 38 -22.47 -1.00 -27.65
C ARG A 38 -21.29 -1.03 -26.68
N GLU A 39 -20.82 0.15 -26.28
CA GLU A 39 -19.80 0.29 -25.25
C GLU A 39 -20.44 0.33 -23.85
N VAL A 40 -19.82 -0.35 -22.87
CA VAL A 40 -20.27 -0.41 -21.47
C VAL A 40 -19.07 -0.23 -20.55
N SER A 41 -19.10 0.78 -19.68
CA SER A 41 -18.10 0.98 -18.63
C SER A 41 -18.55 0.36 -17.32
N VAL A 42 -17.66 -0.35 -16.63
CA VAL A 42 -17.93 -1.00 -15.35
C VAL A 42 -16.85 -0.63 -14.33
N GLU A 43 -17.26 -0.23 -13.11
CA GLU A 43 -16.33 -0.02 -11.99
C GLU A 43 -15.68 -1.35 -11.59
N SER A 44 -14.35 -1.40 -11.61
CA SER A 44 -13.59 -2.58 -11.24
C SER A 44 -13.14 -2.50 -9.79
N PHE A 45 -13.69 -3.40 -8.97
CA PHE A 45 -13.24 -3.61 -7.59
C PHE A 45 -11.73 -3.90 -7.49
N LEU A 46 -11.20 -4.65 -8.47
CA LEU A 46 -9.77 -4.94 -8.54
C LEU A 46 -9.00 -3.64 -8.74
N LEU A 47 -9.33 -2.85 -9.77
CA LEU A 47 -8.66 -1.57 -10.04
C LEU A 47 -8.70 -0.65 -8.83
N LYS A 48 -9.84 -0.52 -8.17
CA LYS A 48 -9.98 0.23 -6.93
C LYS A 48 -8.97 -0.21 -5.87
N SER A 49 -8.82 -1.51 -5.66
CA SER A 49 -7.92 -2.08 -4.64
C SER A 49 -6.42 -1.92 -4.95
N VAL A 50 -6.05 -1.84 -6.24
CA VAL A 50 -4.65 -1.73 -6.69
C VAL A 50 -4.23 -0.31 -7.09
N SER A 51 -5.20 0.59 -7.27
CA SER A 51 -5.00 2.02 -7.57
C SER A 51 -4.64 2.86 -6.33
N GLU A 52 -4.85 2.33 -5.13
CA GLU A 52 -4.50 3.06 -3.90
C GLU A 52 -2.98 3.04 -3.69
N VAL A 53 -2.40 4.23 -3.53
CA VAL A 53 -0.99 4.39 -3.16
C VAL A 53 -0.81 3.88 -1.72
N TYR A 54 -0.11 2.76 -1.58
CA TYR A 54 0.27 2.28 -0.26
C TYR A 54 1.49 3.05 0.24
N ASN A 55 1.33 3.80 1.33
CA ASN A 55 2.46 4.34 2.06
C ASN A 55 3.09 3.20 2.86
N ILE A 56 4.13 2.57 2.32
CA ILE A 56 4.81 1.48 3.02
C ILE A 56 5.95 2.08 3.85
N ILE A 57 5.99 1.76 5.14
CA ILE A 57 7.12 2.06 6.01
C ILE A 57 7.77 0.73 6.38
N ARG A 58 9.04 0.57 6.06
CA ARG A 58 9.84 -0.60 6.43
C ARG A 58 10.83 -0.19 7.52
N VAL A 59 10.84 -0.95 8.60
CA VAL A 59 11.78 -0.74 9.71
C VAL A 59 12.68 -1.96 9.83
N TYR A 60 13.98 -1.75 9.68
CA TYR A 60 15.00 -2.78 9.78
C TYR A 60 15.86 -2.57 11.01
N THR A 61 16.33 -3.67 11.58
CA THR A 61 17.25 -3.70 12.71
C THR A 61 17.92 -5.07 12.77
N GLU A 62 18.98 -5.22 13.57
CA GLU A 62 19.58 -6.52 13.83
C GLU A 62 18.61 -7.45 14.59
N ASN A 63 18.79 -8.76 14.41
CA ASN A 63 17.87 -9.77 14.95
C ASN A 63 17.72 -9.69 16.49
N GLU A 64 18.79 -9.31 17.20
CA GLU A 64 18.80 -9.14 18.65
C GLU A 64 17.90 -7.99 19.16
N TYR A 65 17.58 -7.01 18.30
CA TYR A 65 16.74 -5.87 18.65
C TYR A 65 15.31 -5.96 18.10
N ARG A 66 15.02 -6.97 17.29
CA ARG A 66 13.78 -7.07 16.49
C ARG A 66 12.51 -6.86 17.29
N GLU A 67 12.36 -7.51 18.44
CA GLU A 67 11.13 -7.39 19.24
C GLU A 67 10.97 -6.01 19.88
N ARG A 68 12.07 -5.40 20.34
CA ARG A 68 12.06 -4.06 20.95
C ARG A 68 11.72 -3.00 19.92
N VAL A 69 12.31 -3.11 18.72
CA VAL A 69 12.01 -2.23 17.59
C VAL A 69 10.58 -2.42 17.12
N TYR A 70 10.12 -3.67 16.98
CA TYR A 70 8.74 -3.97 16.60
C TYR A 70 7.73 -3.29 17.52
N LYS A 71 7.88 -3.44 18.85
CA LYS A 71 6.97 -2.80 19.83
C LYS A 71 6.99 -1.29 19.72
N ALA A 72 8.17 -0.69 19.66
CA ALA A 72 8.31 0.77 19.59
C ALA A 72 7.77 1.35 18.28
N ALA A 73 8.05 0.71 17.14
CA ALA A 73 7.56 1.15 15.85
C ALA A 73 6.06 0.91 15.72
N LYS A 74 5.52 -0.19 16.27
CA LYS A 74 4.07 -0.41 16.34
C LYS A 74 3.38 0.71 17.14
N GLU A 75 3.85 1.00 18.35
CA GLU A 75 3.31 2.08 19.19
C GLU A 75 3.36 3.46 18.49
N TYR A 76 4.47 3.74 17.79
CA TYR A 76 4.64 5.02 17.09
C TYR A 76 3.74 5.14 15.85
N PHE A 77 3.76 4.13 14.98
CA PHE A 77 3.07 4.17 13.70
C PHE A 77 1.58 3.78 13.77
N GLU A 78 1.09 3.27 14.90
CA GLU A 78 -0.36 3.06 15.12
C GLU A 78 -1.18 4.34 15.01
N THR A 79 -0.55 5.50 15.17
CA THR A 79 -1.18 6.83 15.01
C THR A 79 -1.27 7.28 13.54
N PHE A 80 -0.65 6.56 12.61
CA PHE A 80 -0.59 6.95 11.20
C PHE A 80 -1.89 6.58 10.46
N PRO A 81 -2.21 7.25 9.33
CA PRO A 81 -3.39 6.94 8.54
C PRO A 81 -3.44 5.46 8.14
N ARG A 82 -4.65 4.87 8.08
CA ARG A 82 -4.86 3.44 7.72
C ARG A 82 -4.26 3.02 6.38
N ALA A 83 -4.03 3.97 5.47
CA ALA A 83 -3.36 3.73 4.19
C ALA A 83 -1.85 3.42 4.34
N THR A 84 -1.30 3.52 5.55
CA THR A 84 0.10 3.23 5.86
C THR A 84 0.26 1.76 6.25
N ARG A 85 0.99 0.98 5.44
CA ARG A 85 1.37 -0.39 5.78
C ARG A 85 2.76 -0.42 6.40
N ILE A 86 2.88 -1.02 7.58
CA ILE A 86 4.15 -1.14 8.28
C ILE A 86 4.69 -2.57 8.11
N SER A 87 5.95 -2.70 7.70
CA SER A 87 6.67 -3.96 7.56
C SER A 87 7.90 -3.97 8.47
N PHE A 88 8.18 -5.11 9.09
CA PHE A 88 9.27 -5.34 10.05
C PHE A 88 10.08 -6.60 9.71
#